data_AF-A0A7S0D176-F1
#
_entry.id   AF-A0A7S0D176-F1
#
_cell.length_a   1.000
_cell.length_b   1.000
_cell.length_c   1.000
_cell.angle_alpha   90.00
_cell.angle_beta   90.00
_cell.angle_gamma   90.00
#
_symmetry.space_group_name_H-M   'P 1'
#
loop_
_entity.id
_entity.type
_entity.pdbx_description
1 polymer ?
#
loop_
_entity_poly.entity_id
_entity_poly.type
_entity_poly.pdbx_seq_one_letter_code
_entity_poly.pdbx_strand_id
1 'polypeptide(L)'
;GARRLPARASRGRARAAAAFPVGTVGETAMCCRRRLALGGVRASGRGARVAAGASSDDIEPPARDYTGQLRMPVEVEEKPVVLPAMLFPMEEVLLPGSTQVLHLYEARFLALLDEVTAKTGGLFAHLTFHPPSADEQGLRINQVASLVRVEEIIREDVGAKVVIVGESRVVMQDIVESDPYVRARFTAVPTMGAAGTLAYTPSDDEMAEVEALTEFIDGAVNDIVTLVDRLLTDANANADANGAADDGSETSDGSKITPDDLWDISGVADEVEWGHAEVGNLRRAMAWVDGPNITLDDLFDKSLPLEMDAAEWQASPASSERAEHSELQLAERLSFACLQVAPSSTEGDLRRLVSCRNVAMSTSHGLMDRLKLGQILLDEQRRALRAKVALKSAFGGGPISGEDMDG
;
A
#
# COMPACT_ATOMS: atom_id res chain seq x y z
N GLY A 1 -66.02 -19.52 34.62
CA GLY A 1 -65.63 -19.78 36.03
C GLY A 1 -65.25 -21.24 36.18
N ALA A 2 -64.34 -21.58 37.11
CA ALA A 2 -63.61 -22.88 37.19
C ALA A 2 -62.71 -23.15 35.94
N ARG A 3 -61.64 -23.96 35.94
CA ARG A 3 -60.69 -24.61 36.91
C ARG A 3 -59.43 -24.98 36.05
N ARG A 4 -58.19 -25.25 36.52
CA ARG A 4 -57.56 -25.61 37.82
C ARG A 4 -56.07 -25.14 37.81
N LEU A 5 -55.38 -25.24 38.94
CA LEU A 5 -53.90 -25.36 39.08
C LEU A 5 -53.58 -26.80 39.59
N PRO A 6 -52.36 -27.41 39.46
CA PRO A 6 -51.01 -26.93 39.85
C PRO A 6 -49.91 -27.13 38.76
N ALA A 7 -48.62 -26.76 38.85
CA ALA A 7 -47.69 -26.20 39.86
C ALA A 7 -46.60 -27.13 40.46
N ARG A 8 -45.32 -26.75 40.19
CA ARG A 8 -44.09 -26.86 41.04
C ARG A 8 -43.19 -28.12 40.99
N ALA A 9 -41.93 -27.88 41.39
CA ALA A 9 -40.81 -28.79 41.72
C ALA A 9 -39.97 -29.36 40.54
N SER A 10 -38.65 -29.66 40.66
CA SER A 10 -37.44 -29.03 41.26
C SER A 10 -36.33 -30.08 41.45
N ARG A 11 -35.04 -29.67 41.54
CA ARG A 11 -33.80 -30.47 41.68
C ARG A 11 -33.29 -31.06 40.33
N GLY A 12 -31.99 -31.17 40.05
CA GLY A 12 -30.79 -30.59 40.70
C GLY A 12 -29.68 -31.62 41.03
N ARG A 13 -28.41 -31.24 40.80
CA ARG A 13 -27.13 -32.01 40.95
C ARG A 13 -26.87 -33.09 39.86
N ALA A 14 -25.63 -33.44 39.51
CA ALA A 14 -24.32 -32.74 39.62
C ALA A 14 -23.19 -33.47 38.83
N ARG A 15 -22.14 -32.71 38.47
CA ARG A 15 -20.71 -33.10 38.26
C ARG A 15 -20.36 -34.45 37.62
N ALA A 16 -19.77 -34.37 36.42
CA ALA A 16 -18.36 -34.76 36.18
C ALA A 16 -17.73 -33.66 35.28
N ALA A 17 -16.53 -33.12 35.47
CA ALA A 17 -15.27 -33.60 36.07
C ALA A 17 -14.46 -34.53 35.14
N ALA A 18 -13.94 -33.95 34.05
CA ALA A 18 -12.77 -34.44 33.34
C ALA A 18 -11.68 -33.35 33.43
N ALA A 19 -10.46 -33.73 33.84
CA ALA A 19 -9.33 -32.82 34.01
C ALA A 19 -8.08 -33.43 33.39
N PHE A 20 -7.40 -32.67 32.53
CA PHE A 20 -6.09 -32.98 31.95
C PHE A 20 -5.34 -31.65 31.72
N PRO A 21 -4.00 -31.66 31.67
CA PRO A 21 -3.28 -31.20 32.86
C PRO A 21 -2.54 -29.87 32.69
N VAL A 22 -2.19 -29.26 33.82
CA VAL A 22 -1.19 -28.19 33.88
C VAL A 22 0.19 -28.76 33.54
N GLY A 23 0.74 -28.32 32.41
CA GLY A 23 2.13 -28.58 32.00
C GLY A 23 3.02 -27.39 32.34
N THR A 24 4.08 -27.65 33.09
CA THR A 24 5.15 -26.74 33.55
C THR A 24 5.54 -25.57 32.64
N VAL A 25 5.69 -24.40 33.26
CA VAL A 25 6.39 -23.20 32.73
C VAL A 25 7.77 -23.56 32.16
N GLY A 26 8.10 -23.03 30.98
CA GLY A 26 9.41 -23.18 30.34
C GLY A 26 9.74 -21.98 29.43
N GLU A 27 10.66 -21.15 29.91
CA GLU A 27 11.50 -20.18 29.17
C GLU A 27 10.88 -19.26 28.11
N THR A 28 10.79 -17.97 28.44
CA THR A 28 10.56 -16.86 27.51
C THR A 28 11.72 -16.72 26.52
N ALA A 29 11.48 -17.02 25.25
CA ALA A 29 12.42 -16.73 24.16
C ALA A 29 12.43 -15.23 23.83
N MET A 30 13.31 -14.46 24.47
CA MET A 30 13.58 -13.07 24.05
C MET A 30 14.21 -13.08 22.64
N CYS A 31 13.53 -12.51 21.65
CA CYS A 31 14.12 -12.27 20.33
C CYS A 31 15.08 -11.08 20.38
N CYS A 32 16.25 -11.29 21.01
CA CYS A 32 17.29 -10.30 21.13
C CYS A 32 17.90 -9.96 19.77
N ARG A 33 17.55 -8.79 19.20
CA ARG A 33 18.19 -8.20 18.00
C ARG A 33 19.70 -8.03 18.23
N ARG A 34 20.47 -9.08 17.96
CA ARG A 34 21.89 -9.17 18.28
C ARG A 34 22.73 -8.49 17.19
N ARG A 35 23.02 -7.20 17.39
CA ARG A 35 24.06 -6.49 16.62
C ARG A 35 25.37 -7.30 16.70
N LEU A 36 25.76 -7.93 15.59
CA LEU A 36 27.09 -8.51 15.44
C LEU A 36 28.04 -7.46 14.87
N ALA A 37 29.22 -7.35 15.47
CA ALA A 37 30.22 -6.36 15.10
C ALA A 37 30.93 -6.73 13.79
N LEU A 38 31.50 -5.71 13.15
CA LEU A 38 32.26 -5.80 11.90
C LEU A 38 33.37 -6.88 11.96
N GLY A 39 33.13 -8.01 11.29
CA GLY A 39 34.12 -9.07 11.04
C GLY A 39 34.30 -9.27 9.54
N GLY A 40 35.44 -8.85 8.99
CA GLY A 40 35.63 -8.80 7.54
C GLY A 40 35.76 -10.17 6.87
N VAL A 41 34.74 -10.57 6.09
CA VAL A 41 34.78 -11.74 5.21
C VAL A 41 34.87 -11.28 3.75
N ARG A 42 35.92 -11.71 3.03
CA ARG A 42 36.05 -11.45 1.58
C ARG A 42 35.12 -12.38 0.80
N ALA A 43 33.89 -11.93 0.54
CA ALA A 43 33.00 -12.60 -0.40
C ALA A 43 33.58 -12.52 -1.84
N SER A 44 33.81 -13.68 -2.46
CA SER A 44 34.28 -13.77 -3.84
C SER A 44 33.14 -13.42 -4.81
N GLY A 45 33.32 -12.35 -5.59
CA GLY A 45 32.25 -11.81 -6.43
C GLY A 45 31.83 -12.73 -7.58
N ARG A 46 30.56 -13.14 -7.59
CA ARG A 46 29.79 -13.45 -8.81
C ARG A 46 28.60 -12.49 -8.90
N GLY A 47 28.87 -11.27 -9.37
CA GLY A 47 27.80 -10.34 -9.70
C GLY A 47 26.95 -10.88 -10.83
N ALA A 48 25.64 -11.02 -10.60
CA ALA A 48 24.68 -11.37 -11.64
C ALA A 48 24.63 -10.23 -12.68
N ARG A 49 25.24 -10.46 -13.84
CA ARG A 49 25.17 -9.53 -14.98
C ARG A 49 23.80 -9.63 -15.64
N VAL A 50 22.82 -8.89 -15.13
CA VAL A 50 21.60 -8.60 -15.87
C VAL A 50 22.01 -7.94 -17.19
N ALA A 51 21.55 -8.49 -18.32
CA ALA A 51 21.95 -8.02 -19.64
C ALA A 51 21.24 -6.71 -19.97
N ALA A 52 22.00 -5.62 -20.11
CA ALA A 52 21.49 -4.37 -20.67
C ALA A 52 21.19 -4.57 -22.17
N GLY A 53 19.94 -4.82 -22.52
CA GLY A 53 19.55 -5.12 -23.91
C GLY A 53 18.09 -5.50 -24.17
N ALA A 54 17.17 -5.25 -23.22
CA ALA A 54 15.72 -5.37 -23.49
C ALA A 54 15.19 -4.09 -24.19
N SER A 55 14.27 -4.26 -25.14
CA SER A 55 13.45 -3.17 -25.70
C SER A 55 12.55 -2.58 -24.62
N SER A 56 12.20 -1.29 -24.73
CA SER A 56 11.68 -0.50 -23.60
C SER A 56 10.23 -0.77 -23.19
N ASP A 57 9.55 -1.70 -23.86
CA ASP A 57 8.08 -1.80 -23.86
C ASP A 57 7.57 -3.05 -23.12
N ASP A 58 8.33 -4.16 -23.16
CA ASP A 58 8.02 -5.42 -22.50
C ASP A 58 8.65 -5.48 -21.09
N ILE A 59 7.93 -4.98 -20.09
CA ILE A 59 8.33 -5.08 -18.66
C ILE A 59 7.70 -6.31 -17.96
N GLU A 60 6.83 -7.05 -18.67
CA GLU A 60 6.23 -8.28 -18.14
C GLU A 60 7.32 -9.32 -17.77
N PRO A 61 7.32 -9.86 -16.53
CA PRO A 61 8.32 -10.84 -16.12
C PRO A 61 8.12 -12.15 -16.91
N PRO A 62 9.21 -12.82 -17.34
CA PRO A 62 9.10 -14.02 -18.16
C PRO A 62 8.36 -15.14 -17.41
N ALA A 63 7.44 -15.81 -18.10
CA ALA A 63 6.62 -16.89 -17.55
C ALA A 63 7.46 -17.92 -16.79
N ARG A 64 7.09 -18.16 -15.53
CA ARG A 64 7.83 -18.99 -14.57
C ARG A 64 7.11 -20.30 -14.29
N ASP A 65 7.88 -21.39 -14.27
CA ASP A 65 7.45 -22.64 -13.65
C ASP A 65 7.40 -22.46 -12.12
N TYR A 66 6.18 -22.49 -11.57
CA TYR A 66 5.93 -22.49 -10.14
C TYR A 66 6.26 -23.87 -9.55
N THR A 67 7.11 -23.90 -8.52
CA THR A 67 7.66 -25.13 -7.91
C THR A 67 6.93 -25.54 -6.63
N GLY A 68 6.11 -24.66 -6.07
CA GLY A 68 5.25 -24.93 -4.93
C GLY A 68 4.11 -25.90 -5.22
N GLN A 69 3.46 -26.36 -4.16
CA GLN A 69 2.40 -27.36 -4.22
C GLN A 69 1.02 -26.73 -4.45
N LEU A 70 0.43 -27.00 -5.61
CA LEU A 70 -1.01 -26.82 -5.85
C LEU A 70 -1.82 -27.69 -4.88
N ARG A 71 -2.75 -27.06 -4.17
CA ARG A 71 -3.78 -27.73 -3.36
C ARG A 71 -4.96 -28.10 -4.25
N MET A 72 -5.70 -29.14 -3.89
CA MET A 72 -7.04 -29.30 -4.44
C MET A 72 -7.87 -28.07 -4.05
N PRO A 73 -8.60 -27.42 -4.98
CA PRO A 73 -9.49 -26.33 -4.63
C PRO A 73 -10.48 -26.78 -3.57
N VAL A 74 -10.45 -26.13 -2.40
CA VAL A 74 -11.59 -26.14 -1.50
C VAL A 74 -12.63 -25.23 -2.14
N GLU A 75 -13.85 -25.74 -2.34
CA GLU A 75 -14.98 -24.94 -2.79
C GLU A 75 -15.33 -23.92 -1.70
N VAL A 76 -14.73 -22.72 -1.79
CA VAL A 76 -15.16 -21.56 -1.02
C VAL A 76 -16.41 -21.02 -1.70
N GLU A 77 -17.49 -20.88 -0.92
CA GLU A 77 -18.70 -20.21 -1.38
C GLU A 77 -18.35 -18.73 -1.66
N GLU A 78 -18.29 -18.36 -2.94
CA GLU A 78 -18.07 -16.97 -3.34
C GLU A 78 -19.19 -16.10 -2.74
N LYS A 79 -18.80 -15.16 -1.86
CA LYS A 79 -19.71 -14.19 -1.26
C LYS A 79 -19.62 -12.87 -2.05
N PRO A 80 -20.61 -12.53 -2.90
CA PRO A 80 -20.62 -11.26 -3.61
C PRO A 80 -21.22 -10.11 -2.81
N VAL A 81 -20.52 -8.97 -2.72
CA VAL A 81 -21.07 -7.68 -2.22
C VAL A 81 -21.47 -6.81 -3.39
N VAL A 82 -22.59 -6.08 -3.30
CA VAL A 82 -22.88 -4.97 -4.23
C VAL A 82 -22.34 -3.67 -3.62
N LEU A 83 -21.40 -3.02 -4.31
CA LEU A 83 -20.80 -1.75 -3.89
C LEU A 83 -21.08 -0.63 -4.92
N PRO A 84 -21.17 0.63 -4.47
CA PRO A 84 -21.01 1.77 -5.37
C PRO A 84 -19.59 1.80 -5.94
N ALA A 85 -19.44 2.33 -7.15
CA ALA A 85 -18.18 2.37 -7.87
C ALA A 85 -18.00 3.67 -8.66
N MET A 86 -16.75 4.14 -8.73
CA MET A 86 -16.33 5.22 -9.63
C MET A 86 -15.44 4.66 -10.73
N LEU A 87 -15.52 5.28 -11.92
CA LEU A 87 -14.87 4.85 -13.16
C LEU A 87 -13.70 5.79 -13.50
N PHE A 88 -12.51 5.23 -13.62
CA PHE A 88 -11.27 5.95 -13.93
C PHE A 88 -10.59 5.39 -15.19
N PRO A 89 -9.79 6.18 -15.92
CA PRO A 89 -8.95 5.66 -17.00
C PRO A 89 -7.98 4.57 -16.49
N MET A 90 -7.56 3.64 -17.36
CA MET A 90 -6.56 2.61 -17.02
C MET A 90 -5.19 3.16 -16.61
N GLU A 91 -4.91 4.41 -16.97
CA GLU A 91 -3.74 5.18 -16.58
C GLU A 91 -3.77 5.57 -15.10
N GLU A 92 -4.97 5.76 -14.53
CA GLU A 92 -5.21 6.12 -13.13
C GLU A 92 -5.41 4.88 -12.24
N VAL A 93 -4.74 3.77 -12.55
CA VAL A 93 -4.85 2.52 -11.79
C VAL A 93 -4.29 2.68 -10.35
N LEU A 94 -5.20 2.67 -9.37
CA LEU A 94 -4.87 2.74 -7.96
C LEU A 94 -4.58 1.35 -7.36
N LEU A 95 -3.42 1.17 -6.74
CA LEU A 95 -3.03 -0.08 -6.08
C LEU A 95 -3.45 -0.12 -4.60
N PRO A 96 -3.51 -1.31 -3.99
CA PRO A 96 -3.41 -1.46 -2.53
C PRO A 96 -2.21 -0.68 -1.97
N GLY A 97 -2.43 0.08 -0.90
CA GLY A 97 -1.45 0.98 -0.29
C GLY A 97 -1.21 2.30 -1.02
N SER A 98 -1.78 2.53 -2.21
CA SER A 98 -1.71 3.85 -2.87
C SER A 98 -2.79 4.80 -2.35
N THR A 99 -2.39 6.04 -2.05
CA THR A 99 -3.29 7.18 -1.78
C THR A 99 -3.59 7.94 -3.08
N GLN A 100 -4.82 8.44 -3.25
CA GLN A 100 -5.22 9.37 -4.31
C GLN A 100 -6.15 10.45 -3.75
N VAL A 101 -6.04 11.67 -4.28
CA VAL A 101 -6.93 12.80 -3.94
C VAL A 101 -7.91 13.00 -5.08
N LEU A 102 -9.21 13.07 -4.77
CA LEU A 102 -10.30 13.28 -5.72
C LEU A 102 -10.98 14.61 -5.43
N HIS A 103 -11.31 15.37 -6.48
CA HIS A 103 -12.12 16.59 -6.37
C HIS A 103 -13.48 16.33 -7.02
N LEU A 104 -14.51 16.17 -6.20
CA LEU A 104 -15.85 15.72 -6.59
C LEU A 104 -16.79 16.92 -6.76
N TYR A 105 -16.99 17.35 -8.01
CA TYR A 105 -17.86 18.49 -8.36
C TYR A 105 -19.27 18.07 -8.82
N GLU A 106 -19.45 16.84 -9.31
CA GLU A 106 -20.73 16.39 -9.85
C GLU A 106 -21.67 15.82 -8.78
N ALA A 107 -22.95 16.21 -8.83
CA ALA A 107 -23.97 15.77 -7.87
C ALA A 107 -24.10 14.23 -7.75
N ARG A 108 -23.82 13.47 -8.81
CA ARG A 108 -23.79 11.99 -8.76
C ARG A 108 -22.66 11.45 -7.88
N PHE A 109 -21.47 12.08 -7.90
CA PHE A 109 -20.34 11.63 -7.08
C PHE A 109 -20.48 12.10 -5.62
N LEU A 110 -21.14 13.24 -5.38
CA LEU A 110 -21.55 13.65 -4.04
C LEU A 110 -22.60 12.68 -3.46
N ALA A 111 -23.61 12.29 -4.24
CA ALA A 111 -24.59 11.27 -3.84
C ALA A 111 -24.00 9.85 -3.68
N LEU A 112 -22.88 9.56 -4.36
CA LEU A 112 -22.08 8.36 -4.10
C LEU A 112 -21.36 8.48 -2.77
N LEU A 113 -20.71 9.61 -2.49
CA LEU A 113 -19.99 9.85 -1.24
C LEU A 113 -20.91 9.79 -0.01
N ASP A 114 -22.12 10.36 -0.09
CA ASP A 114 -23.11 10.28 0.98
C ASP A 114 -23.63 8.83 1.19
N GLU A 115 -23.79 8.04 0.12
CA GLU A 115 -24.10 6.59 0.23
C GLU A 115 -22.94 5.80 0.85
N VAL A 116 -21.71 6.07 0.42
CA VAL A 116 -20.49 5.43 0.91
C VAL A 116 -20.27 5.71 2.39
N THR A 117 -20.50 6.96 2.81
CA THR A 117 -20.41 7.37 4.22
C THR A 117 -21.48 6.65 5.06
N ALA A 118 -22.72 6.56 4.59
CA ALA A 118 -23.84 6.06 5.39
C ALA A 118 -24.10 4.54 5.33
N LYS A 119 -23.58 3.83 4.32
CA LYS A 119 -23.97 2.43 4.08
C LYS A 119 -22.83 1.43 3.99
N THR A 120 -21.64 1.82 3.55
CA THR A 120 -20.51 0.89 3.30
C THR A 120 -19.31 1.16 4.21
N GLY A 121 -19.50 1.95 5.27
CA GLY A 121 -18.45 2.30 6.22
C GLY A 121 -17.35 3.18 5.61
N GLY A 122 -17.59 3.87 4.49
CA GLY A 122 -16.53 4.57 3.75
C GLY A 122 -15.84 3.73 2.66
N LEU A 123 -16.27 2.49 2.39
CA LEU A 123 -15.70 1.65 1.33
C LEU A 123 -16.45 1.76 -0.01
N PHE A 124 -15.72 1.80 -1.12
CA PHE A 124 -16.29 1.69 -2.48
C PHE A 124 -15.32 1.02 -3.46
N ALA A 125 -15.72 0.85 -4.72
CA ALA A 125 -14.86 0.26 -5.74
C ALA A 125 -14.30 1.30 -6.73
N HIS A 126 -12.99 1.24 -6.96
CA HIS A 126 -12.28 2.00 -7.98
C HIS A 126 -12.14 1.14 -9.25
N LEU A 127 -13.11 1.25 -10.15
CA LEU A 127 -13.11 0.57 -11.45
C LEU A 127 -12.21 1.33 -12.44
N THR A 128 -11.37 0.61 -13.19
CA THR A 128 -10.63 1.18 -14.33
C THR A 128 -11.28 0.80 -15.66
N PHE A 129 -11.13 1.64 -16.68
CA PHE A 129 -11.58 1.35 -18.04
C PHE A 129 -10.52 1.66 -19.10
N HIS A 130 -10.52 0.87 -20.18
CA HIS A 130 -9.79 1.23 -21.39
C HIS A 130 -10.55 2.35 -22.13
N PRO A 131 -9.88 3.45 -22.51
CA PRO A 131 -10.49 4.50 -23.34
C PRO A 131 -11.09 3.93 -24.63
N PRO A 132 -12.28 4.39 -25.06
CA PRO A 132 -12.93 3.84 -26.25
C PRO A 132 -12.12 4.14 -27.52
N SER A 133 -11.71 3.09 -28.23
CA SER A 133 -11.06 3.22 -29.53
C SER A 133 -12.10 3.57 -30.62
N ALA A 134 -11.66 4.18 -31.72
CA ALA A 134 -12.57 4.72 -32.74
C ALA A 134 -13.48 3.69 -33.43
N ASP A 135 -13.07 2.41 -33.42
CA ASP A 135 -13.77 1.30 -34.07
C ASP A 135 -14.69 0.50 -33.11
N GLU A 136 -14.65 0.78 -31.80
CA GLU A 136 -15.26 -0.07 -30.77
C GLU A 136 -16.46 0.61 -30.09
N GLN A 137 -17.61 -0.08 -30.08
CA GLN A 137 -18.80 0.42 -29.39
C GLN A 137 -18.81 -0.02 -27.91
N GLY A 138 -18.76 0.95 -27.00
CA GLY A 138 -18.97 0.75 -25.56
C GLY A 138 -17.70 0.94 -24.72
N LEU A 139 -17.89 1.05 -23.41
CA LEU A 139 -16.80 1.22 -22.43
C LEU A 139 -16.28 -0.15 -21.99
N ARG A 140 -14.98 -0.42 -22.18
CA ARG A 140 -14.34 -1.65 -21.69
C ARG A 140 -13.84 -1.44 -20.27
N ILE A 141 -14.63 -1.90 -19.30
CA ILE A 141 -14.31 -1.84 -17.87
C ILE A 141 -13.50 -3.09 -17.49
N ASN A 142 -12.44 -2.90 -16.71
CA ASN A 142 -11.60 -3.99 -16.21
C ASN A 142 -12.34 -4.79 -15.14
N GLN A 143 -12.22 -6.12 -15.20
CA GLN A 143 -12.85 -7.01 -14.21
C GLN A 143 -12.14 -6.94 -12.85
N VAL A 144 -10.82 -6.77 -12.81
CA VAL A 144 -10.10 -6.57 -11.55
C VAL A 144 -10.05 -5.09 -11.21
N ALA A 145 -10.40 -4.76 -9.97
CA ALA A 145 -10.53 -3.41 -9.46
C ALA A 145 -10.00 -3.33 -8.01
N SER A 146 -9.88 -2.12 -7.49
CA SER A 146 -9.44 -1.89 -6.11
C SER A 146 -10.63 -1.56 -5.22
N LEU A 147 -10.75 -2.28 -4.09
CA LEU A 147 -11.54 -1.84 -2.96
C LEU A 147 -10.80 -0.64 -2.35
N VAL A 148 -11.48 0.49 -2.25
CA VAL A 148 -10.92 1.74 -1.74
C VAL A 148 -11.68 2.21 -0.51
N ARG A 149 -10.94 2.76 0.45
CA ARG A 149 -11.47 3.39 1.66
C ARG A 149 -11.33 4.90 1.55
N VAL A 150 -12.39 5.62 1.90
CA VAL A 150 -12.34 7.06 2.17
C VAL A 150 -11.58 7.29 3.48
N GLU A 151 -10.55 8.12 3.42
CA GLU A 151 -9.69 8.47 4.56
C GLU A 151 -10.04 9.87 5.11
N GLU A 152 -10.32 10.82 4.22
CA GLU A 152 -10.68 12.20 4.59
C GLU A 152 -11.74 12.76 3.63
N ILE A 153 -12.67 13.57 4.16
CA ILE A 153 -13.66 14.33 3.38
C ILE A 153 -13.60 15.80 3.78
N ILE A 154 -13.07 16.65 2.92
CA ILE A 154 -13.13 18.11 3.02
C ILE A 154 -14.25 18.59 2.09
N ARG A 155 -15.42 18.97 2.64
CA ARG A 155 -16.50 19.57 1.86
C ARG A 155 -16.19 21.05 1.58
N GLU A 156 -16.34 21.48 0.34
CA GLU A 156 -16.06 22.82 -0.16
C GLU A 156 -17.37 23.54 -0.55
N ASP A 157 -17.32 24.87 -0.80
CA ASP A 157 -18.50 25.64 -1.25
C ASP A 157 -19.11 25.10 -2.56
N VAL A 158 -18.29 24.44 -3.39
CA VAL A 158 -18.70 23.78 -4.64
C VAL A 158 -18.01 22.41 -4.73
N GLY A 159 -18.52 21.41 -4.01
CA GLY A 159 -18.09 20.01 -4.12
C GLY A 159 -17.40 19.48 -2.86
N ALA A 160 -16.51 18.51 -3.03
CA ALA A 160 -15.68 17.97 -1.96
C ALA A 160 -14.31 17.48 -2.46
N LYS A 161 -13.25 17.81 -1.72
CA LYS A 161 -11.93 17.18 -1.82
C LYS A 161 -11.94 15.93 -0.92
N VAL A 162 -11.65 14.77 -1.49
CA VAL A 162 -11.73 13.47 -0.80
C VAL A 162 -10.40 12.75 -0.96
N VAL A 163 -9.83 12.29 0.16
CA VAL A 163 -8.63 11.44 0.15
C VAL A 163 -9.08 9.98 0.22
N ILE A 164 -8.58 9.16 -0.70
CA ILE A 164 -8.87 7.72 -0.76
C ILE A 164 -7.59 6.89 -0.71
N VAL A 165 -7.70 5.68 -0.15
CA VAL A 165 -6.62 4.69 -0.08
C VAL A 165 -7.10 3.37 -0.67
N GLY A 166 -6.30 2.74 -1.53
CA GLY A 166 -6.53 1.37 -1.99
C GLY A 166 -6.22 0.36 -0.88
N GLU A 167 -7.14 -0.56 -0.60
CA GLU A 167 -7.00 -1.52 0.52
C GLU A 167 -6.85 -2.97 0.04
N SER A 168 -7.63 -3.41 -0.95
CA SER A 168 -7.50 -4.77 -1.50
C SER A 168 -7.94 -4.85 -2.96
N ARG A 169 -7.68 -5.99 -3.61
CA ARG A 169 -8.16 -6.27 -4.97
C ARG A 169 -9.49 -7.02 -4.92
N VAL A 170 -10.40 -6.67 -5.81
CA VAL A 170 -11.72 -7.30 -5.98
C VAL A 170 -11.98 -7.60 -7.47
N VAL A 171 -12.82 -8.60 -7.74
CA VAL A 171 -13.27 -8.95 -9.09
C VAL A 171 -14.73 -8.54 -9.26
N MET A 172 -15.00 -7.71 -10.27
CA MET A 172 -16.35 -7.35 -10.72
C MET A 172 -17.00 -8.51 -11.47
N GLN A 173 -18.17 -8.95 -11.01
CA GLN A 173 -18.97 -10.04 -11.58
C GLN A 173 -20.03 -9.51 -12.55
N ASP A 174 -20.84 -8.55 -12.11
CA ASP A 174 -21.90 -7.89 -12.89
C ASP A 174 -22.10 -6.43 -12.46
N ILE A 175 -22.47 -5.58 -13.41
CA ILE A 175 -22.97 -4.23 -13.14
C ILE A 175 -24.47 -4.35 -12.88
N VAL A 176 -24.89 -3.92 -11.69
CA VAL A 176 -26.29 -4.01 -11.22
C VAL A 176 -27.07 -2.79 -11.67
N GLU A 177 -26.49 -1.59 -11.50
CA GLU A 177 -27.07 -0.28 -11.85
C GLU A 177 -25.97 0.66 -12.35
N SER A 178 -26.33 1.69 -13.14
CA SER A 178 -25.37 2.65 -13.72
C SER A 178 -25.80 4.12 -13.64
N ASP A 179 -26.96 4.40 -13.07
CA ASP A 179 -27.55 5.74 -12.90
C ASP A 179 -28.08 5.86 -11.46
N PRO A 180 -27.72 6.91 -10.68
CA PRO A 180 -26.87 8.05 -11.04
C PRO A 180 -25.36 7.74 -11.12
N TYR A 181 -24.93 6.58 -10.60
CA TYR A 181 -23.56 6.09 -10.64
C TYR A 181 -23.55 4.56 -10.76
N VAL A 182 -22.37 3.98 -11.00
CA VAL A 182 -22.22 2.53 -11.10
C VAL A 182 -22.41 1.88 -9.73
N ARG A 183 -23.30 0.89 -9.64
CA ARG A 183 -23.28 -0.14 -8.60
C ARG A 183 -22.95 -1.47 -9.25
N ALA A 184 -21.95 -2.16 -8.74
CA ALA A 184 -21.51 -3.44 -9.29
C ALA A 184 -21.32 -4.47 -8.17
N ARG A 185 -21.41 -5.75 -8.56
CA ARG A 185 -21.20 -6.91 -7.70
C ARG A 185 -19.72 -7.29 -7.72
N PHE A 186 -19.13 -7.46 -6.56
CA PHE A 186 -17.71 -7.76 -6.37
C PHE A 186 -17.51 -9.01 -5.50
N THR A 187 -16.49 -9.80 -5.82
CA THR A 187 -15.92 -10.83 -4.94
C THR A 187 -14.47 -10.50 -4.58
N ALA A 188 -13.98 -10.98 -3.44
CA ALA A 188 -12.60 -10.75 -3.02
C ALA A 188 -11.60 -11.48 -3.93
N VAL A 189 -10.46 -10.87 -4.25
CA VAL A 189 -9.30 -11.61 -4.78
C VAL A 189 -8.59 -12.29 -3.60
N PRO A 190 -8.37 -13.62 -3.62
CA PRO A 190 -7.67 -14.30 -2.54
C PRO A 190 -6.25 -13.76 -2.34
N THR A 191 -5.96 -13.30 -1.12
CA THR A 191 -4.62 -12.88 -0.69
C THR A 191 -3.80 -14.06 -0.19
N MET A 192 -2.50 -13.85 -0.04
CA MET A 192 -1.59 -14.76 0.66
C MET A 192 -1.96 -14.84 2.14
N GLY A 193 -1.86 -16.04 2.73
CA GLY A 193 -1.83 -16.25 4.17
C GLY A 193 -0.52 -16.91 4.60
N ALA A 194 -0.40 -17.22 5.90
CA ALA A 194 0.82 -17.76 6.51
C ALA A 194 1.33 -19.10 5.92
N ALA A 195 0.49 -19.81 5.17
CA ALA A 195 0.83 -21.05 4.47
C ALA A 195 0.49 -20.96 2.97
N GLY A 196 0.69 -19.80 2.34
CA GLY A 196 0.25 -19.53 0.96
C GLY A 196 -1.24 -19.22 0.86
N THR A 197 -1.82 -19.41 -0.33
CA THR A 197 -3.26 -19.25 -0.56
C THR A 197 -4.01 -20.57 -0.34
N LEU A 198 -5.34 -20.54 -0.44
CA LEU A 198 -6.16 -21.77 -0.39
C LEU A 198 -5.84 -22.74 -1.55
N ALA A 199 -5.39 -22.22 -2.71
CA ALA A 199 -5.08 -23.01 -3.89
C ALA A 199 -3.59 -23.37 -4.05
N TYR A 200 -2.67 -22.63 -3.40
CA TYR A 200 -1.22 -22.74 -3.64
C TYR A 200 -0.39 -22.61 -2.37
N THR A 201 0.56 -23.53 -2.18
CA THR A 201 1.62 -23.45 -1.15
C THR A 201 2.95 -23.17 -1.84
N PRO A 202 3.66 -22.07 -1.54
CA PRO A 202 5.03 -21.88 -2.00
C PRO A 202 5.97 -23.02 -1.58
N SER A 203 7.02 -23.27 -2.36
CA SER A 203 8.12 -24.17 -1.97
C SER A 203 9.13 -23.45 -1.05
N ASP A 204 9.98 -24.20 -0.34
CA ASP A 204 11.02 -23.63 0.52
C ASP A 204 12.01 -22.73 -0.28
N ASP A 205 12.32 -23.12 -1.53
CA ASP A 205 13.14 -22.31 -2.45
C ASP A 205 12.45 -21.00 -2.84
N GLU A 206 11.11 -21.01 -2.99
CA GLU A 206 10.31 -19.81 -3.27
C GLU A 206 10.17 -18.90 -2.06
N MET A 207 10.07 -19.48 -0.86
CA MET A 207 10.09 -18.71 0.40
C MET A 207 11.41 -17.96 0.57
N ALA A 208 12.55 -18.63 0.33
CA ALA A 208 13.87 -18.00 0.37
C ALA A 208 14.06 -16.92 -0.70
N GLU A 209 13.47 -17.09 -1.89
CA GLU A 209 13.47 -16.06 -2.94
C GLU A 209 12.56 -14.87 -2.59
N VAL A 210 11.43 -15.10 -1.90
CA VAL A 210 10.58 -14.03 -1.35
C VAL A 210 11.34 -13.25 -0.27
N GLU A 211 11.96 -13.92 0.71
CA GLU A 211 12.76 -13.29 1.77
C GLU A 211 13.87 -12.40 1.20
N ALA A 212 14.64 -12.91 0.24
CA ALA A 212 15.71 -12.14 -0.41
C ALA A 212 15.18 -10.95 -1.23
N LEU A 213 13.96 -11.03 -1.78
CA LEU A 213 13.33 -9.92 -2.49
C LEU A 213 12.74 -8.89 -1.53
N THR A 214 12.15 -9.28 -0.39
CA THR A 214 11.61 -8.33 0.59
C THR A 214 12.73 -7.57 1.32
N GLU A 215 13.83 -8.24 1.72
CA GLU A 215 15.02 -7.56 2.26
C GLU A 215 15.60 -6.55 1.24
N PHE A 216 15.68 -6.96 -0.03
CA PHE A 216 16.13 -6.06 -1.10
C PHE A 216 15.21 -4.84 -1.25
N ILE A 217 13.89 -5.04 -1.22
CA ILE A 217 12.89 -3.96 -1.41
C ILE A 217 12.91 -2.99 -0.23
N ASP A 218 12.91 -3.46 1.02
CA ASP A 218 13.03 -2.59 2.20
C ASP A 218 14.34 -1.78 2.17
N GLY A 219 15.47 -2.46 1.95
CA GLY A 219 16.77 -1.80 1.80
C GLY A 219 16.87 -0.87 0.59
N ALA A 220 16.00 -1.03 -0.42
CA ALA A 220 15.90 -0.15 -1.58
C ALA A 220 15.02 1.08 -1.32
N VAL A 221 13.90 0.92 -0.62
CA VAL A 221 12.97 2.01 -0.25
C VAL A 221 13.62 2.97 0.75
N ASN A 222 14.25 2.45 1.81
CA ASN A 222 14.99 3.28 2.77
C ASN A 222 16.13 4.08 2.10
N ASP A 223 16.78 3.50 1.09
CA ASP A 223 17.78 4.16 0.25
C ASP A 223 17.18 5.31 -0.58
N ILE A 224 16.03 5.10 -1.22
CA ILE A 224 15.32 6.12 -2.01
C ILE A 224 14.95 7.30 -1.12
N VAL A 225 14.31 7.01 0.03
CA VAL A 225 13.95 8.00 1.05
C VAL A 225 15.19 8.82 1.45
N THR A 226 16.27 8.15 1.87
CA THR A 226 17.52 8.81 2.28
C THR A 226 18.17 9.64 1.16
N LEU A 227 18.05 9.22 -0.11
CA LEU A 227 18.59 9.96 -1.25
C LEU A 227 17.76 11.21 -1.57
N VAL A 228 16.43 11.14 -1.42
CA VAL A 228 15.53 12.27 -1.65
C VAL A 228 15.65 13.28 -0.51
N ASP A 229 15.64 12.83 0.75
CA ASP A 229 15.81 13.71 1.91
C ASP A 229 17.09 14.56 1.77
N ARG A 230 18.21 13.99 1.26
CA ARG A 230 19.44 14.75 0.92
C ARG A 230 19.28 15.72 -0.26
N LEU A 231 18.54 15.35 -1.31
CA LEU A 231 18.24 16.28 -2.41
C LEU A 231 17.47 17.52 -1.92
N LEU A 232 16.67 17.37 -0.87
CA LEU A 232 15.83 18.42 -0.30
C LEU A 232 16.53 19.26 0.78
N THR A 233 17.24 18.65 1.75
CA THR A 233 17.99 19.43 2.77
C THR A 233 19.02 20.36 2.13
N ASP A 234 19.73 19.88 1.11
CA ASP A 234 20.72 20.66 0.37
C ASP A 234 20.06 21.66 -0.61
N ALA A 235 18.72 21.73 -0.71
CA ALA A 235 18.01 22.74 -1.50
C ALA A 235 17.70 23.96 -0.63
N ASN A 236 17.11 23.76 0.55
CA ASN A 236 16.76 24.86 1.46
C ASN A 236 18.03 25.60 1.94
N ALA A 237 19.11 24.88 2.25
CA ALA A 237 20.40 25.46 2.61
C ALA A 237 21.04 26.35 1.50
N ASN A 238 20.54 26.29 0.25
CA ASN A 238 20.94 27.18 -0.85
C ASN A 238 19.95 28.32 -1.11
N ALA A 239 18.71 28.23 -0.60
CA ALA A 239 17.74 29.31 -0.65
C ALA A 239 18.10 30.41 0.37
N ASP A 240 18.41 30.01 1.60
CA ASP A 240 18.77 30.91 2.71
C ASP A 240 20.06 31.72 2.44
N ALA A 241 20.89 31.26 1.48
CA ALA A 241 22.09 31.95 1.05
C ALA A 241 21.84 33.23 0.21
N ASN A 242 20.59 33.50 -0.22
CA ASN A 242 20.26 34.54 -1.19
C ASN A 242 19.07 35.46 -0.80
N GLY A 243 18.82 35.72 0.50
CA GLY A 243 17.66 36.55 0.88
C GLY A 243 17.62 37.15 2.28
N ALA A 244 18.22 38.34 2.43
CA ALA A 244 18.01 39.28 3.55
C ALA A 244 18.44 38.80 4.96
N ALA A 245 18.38 39.74 5.91
CA ALA A 245 18.68 39.52 7.33
C ALA A 245 17.54 40.11 8.19
N ASP A 246 17.58 39.79 9.49
CA ASP A 246 16.82 40.44 10.58
C ASP A 246 15.33 40.07 10.73
N ASP A 247 15.05 39.03 11.52
CA ASP A 247 14.46 39.20 12.88
C ASP A 247 14.82 37.99 13.75
N GLY A 248 14.79 38.13 15.08
CA GLY A 248 15.26 37.13 16.05
C GLY A 248 14.16 36.26 16.65
N SER A 249 14.16 34.95 16.33
CA SER A 249 13.38 33.93 17.04
C SER A 249 14.26 32.76 17.50
N GLU A 250 14.71 32.80 18.75
CA GLU A 250 15.41 31.66 19.38
C GLU A 250 14.42 30.54 19.75
N THR A 251 14.09 29.66 18.80
CA THR A 251 13.27 28.45 19.05
C THR A 251 14.10 27.17 18.94
N SER A 252 14.81 26.89 20.03
CA SER A 252 15.16 25.57 20.58
C SER A 252 15.55 24.41 19.65
N ASP A 253 16.83 24.06 19.74
CA ASP A 253 17.42 22.70 19.69
C ASP A 253 17.36 21.91 18.36
N GLY A 254 18.54 21.40 17.97
CA GLY A 254 18.71 20.58 16.78
C GLY A 254 18.27 19.15 17.04
N SER A 255 16.96 18.93 17.14
CA SER A 255 16.40 17.60 17.35
C SER A 255 16.91 16.63 16.29
N LYS A 256 17.54 15.55 16.74
CA LYS A 256 17.93 14.45 15.85
C LYS A 256 16.66 13.72 15.46
N ILE A 257 16.21 13.91 14.23
CA ILE A 257 15.17 13.11 13.57
C ILE A 257 15.43 11.64 13.94
N THR A 258 14.58 11.09 14.78
CA THR A 258 14.63 9.70 15.20
C THR A 258 14.01 8.83 14.10
N PRO A 259 14.25 7.51 14.11
CA PRO A 259 13.56 6.61 13.19
C PRO A 259 12.04 6.68 13.30
N ASP A 260 11.49 7.09 14.45
CA ASP A 260 10.06 7.18 14.72
C ASP A 260 9.44 8.51 14.23
N ASP A 261 10.17 9.63 14.37
CA ASP A 261 9.78 10.93 13.76
C ASP A 261 9.67 10.85 12.23
N LEU A 262 10.35 9.87 11.61
CA LEU A 262 10.34 9.61 10.16
C LEU A 262 9.02 9.01 9.64
N TRP A 263 8.09 8.67 10.54
CA TRP A 263 6.78 8.05 10.26
C TRP A 263 5.59 8.84 10.84
N ASP A 264 5.78 10.05 11.35
CA ASP A 264 4.65 10.90 11.75
C ASP A 264 3.89 11.38 10.50
N ILE A 265 2.69 10.84 10.33
CA ILE A 265 1.81 11.16 9.19
C ILE A 265 0.94 12.40 9.42
N SER A 266 0.95 13.00 10.61
CA SER A 266 -0.01 14.03 11.01
C SER A 266 0.06 15.34 10.21
N GLY A 267 1.22 15.66 9.61
CA GLY A 267 1.40 16.82 8.71
C GLY A 267 1.33 16.51 7.21
N VAL A 268 1.27 15.23 6.81
CA VAL A 268 1.44 14.80 5.41
C VAL A 268 0.23 15.16 4.51
N ALA A 269 -0.87 15.65 5.09
CA ALA A 269 -1.97 16.24 4.33
C ALA A 269 -1.60 17.60 3.72
N ASP A 270 -0.86 18.44 4.46
CA ASP A 270 -0.46 19.78 4.04
C ASP A 270 0.74 19.75 3.06
N GLU A 271 1.68 18.81 3.25
CA GLU A 271 2.85 18.63 2.36
C GLU A 271 2.49 18.25 0.90
N VAL A 272 1.27 17.80 0.65
CA VAL A 272 0.78 17.50 -0.71
C VAL A 272 0.75 18.75 -1.60
N GLU A 273 0.58 19.95 -1.02
CA GLU A 273 0.32 21.16 -1.80
C GLU A 273 1.60 21.80 -2.39
N TRP A 274 2.78 21.59 -1.78
CA TRP A 274 4.05 22.20 -2.22
C TRP A 274 5.22 21.19 -2.34
N GLY A 275 5.09 20.25 -3.27
CA GLY A 275 6.23 19.72 -4.03
C GLY A 275 6.83 18.37 -3.63
N HIS A 276 6.31 17.68 -2.61
CA HIS A 276 6.87 16.41 -2.11
C HIS A 276 5.87 15.23 -2.04
N ALA A 277 4.73 15.35 -2.75
CA ALA A 277 3.65 14.38 -2.74
C ALA A 277 4.10 12.93 -3.05
N GLU A 278 5.11 12.72 -3.91
CA GLU A 278 5.64 11.39 -4.23
C GLU A 278 6.34 10.74 -3.01
N VAL A 279 7.06 11.51 -2.19
CA VAL A 279 7.69 11.02 -0.95
C VAL A 279 6.60 10.66 0.06
N GLY A 280 5.64 11.57 0.28
CA GLY A 280 4.53 11.34 1.20
C GLY A 280 3.70 10.11 0.82
N ASN A 281 3.49 9.87 -0.48
CA ASN A 281 2.80 8.70 -0.98
C ASN A 281 3.61 7.40 -0.81
N LEU A 282 4.93 7.42 -1.00
CA LEU A 282 5.78 6.26 -0.68
C LEU A 282 5.81 5.96 0.82
N ARG A 283 5.94 6.99 1.69
CA ARG A 283 5.88 6.84 3.15
C ARG A 283 4.52 6.28 3.60
N ARG A 284 3.39 6.82 3.09
CA ARG A 284 2.03 6.31 3.36
C ARG A 284 1.85 4.86 2.89
N ALA A 285 2.35 4.50 1.71
CA ALA A 285 2.28 3.12 1.22
C ALA A 285 3.06 2.13 2.08
N MET A 286 4.21 2.53 2.65
CA MET A 286 4.97 1.69 3.59
C MET A 286 4.29 1.60 4.96
N ALA A 287 3.74 2.70 5.48
CA ALA A 287 2.94 2.68 6.71
C ALA A 287 1.70 1.76 6.56
N TRP A 288 1.10 1.72 5.37
CA TRP A 288 0.02 0.78 5.06
C TRP A 288 0.47 -0.69 5.10
N VAL A 289 1.73 -1.04 4.76
CA VAL A 289 2.21 -2.45 4.85
C VAL A 289 2.05 -3.02 6.27
N ASP A 290 2.45 -2.26 7.29
CA ASP A 290 2.30 -2.61 8.72
C ASP A 290 0.86 -2.42 9.26
N GLY A 291 0.00 -1.68 8.54
CA GLY A 291 -1.37 -1.36 8.92
C GLY A 291 -2.35 -2.55 8.84
N PRO A 292 -3.62 -2.37 9.26
CA PRO A 292 -4.63 -3.42 9.22
C PRO A 292 -4.90 -3.91 7.78
N ASN A 293 -5.31 -5.18 7.65
CA ASN A 293 -5.72 -5.74 6.37
C ASN A 293 -7.24 -5.54 6.20
N ILE A 294 -7.64 -4.63 5.32
CA ILE A 294 -9.05 -4.31 5.06
C ILE A 294 -9.48 -4.96 3.74
N THR A 295 -10.44 -5.88 3.81
CA THR A 295 -10.89 -6.68 2.68
C THR A 295 -12.41 -6.61 2.49
N LEU A 296 -12.92 -7.27 1.46
CA LEU A 296 -14.35 -7.38 1.23
C LEU A 296 -15.04 -8.30 2.26
N ASP A 297 -14.30 -9.23 2.89
CA ASP A 297 -14.83 -10.13 3.92
C ASP A 297 -15.11 -9.40 5.24
N ASP A 298 -14.29 -8.41 5.62
CA ASP A 298 -14.51 -7.58 6.81
C ASP A 298 -15.83 -6.79 6.73
N LEU A 299 -16.27 -6.46 5.50
CA LEU A 299 -17.55 -5.78 5.25
C LEU A 299 -18.75 -6.72 5.35
N PHE A 300 -18.58 -8.03 5.08
CA PHE A 300 -19.60 -9.03 5.40
C PHE A 300 -19.78 -9.19 6.91
N ASP A 301 -18.67 -9.34 7.64
CA ASP A 301 -18.70 -9.65 9.07
C ASP A 301 -19.21 -8.48 9.93
N LYS A 302 -18.99 -7.23 9.50
CA LYS A 302 -19.60 -6.03 10.13
C LYS A 302 -21.10 -5.85 9.80
N SER A 303 -21.59 -6.46 8.72
CA SER A 303 -22.95 -6.37 8.18
C SER A 303 -23.41 -4.98 7.71
N LEU A 304 -24.10 -4.93 6.56
CA LEU A 304 -24.55 -3.70 5.91
C LEU A 304 -26.02 -3.35 6.28
N PRO A 305 -26.40 -2.07 6.42
CA PRO A 305 -25.59 -0.87 6.23
C PRO A 305 -24.70 -0.54 7.44
N LEU A 306 -23.54 0.06 7.14
CA LEU A 306 -22.52 0.51 8.09
C LEU A 306 -22.20 1.99 7.84
N GLU A 307 -22.27 2.81 8.89
CA GLU A 307 -21.84 4.22 8.88
C GLU A 307 -20.30 4.30 9.02
N MET A 308 -19.65 5.26 8.35
CA MET A 308 -18.19 5.41 8.30
C MET A 308 -17.55 5.57 9.69
N ASP A 309 -18.11 6.44 10.53
CA ASP A 309 -17.64 6.68 11.90
C ASP A 309 -17.74 5.42 12.79
N ALA A 310 -18.69 4.52 12.48
CA ALA A 310 -18.88 3.25 13.18
C ALA A 310 -18.09 2.08 12.57
N ALA A 311 -17.43 2.29 11.44
CA ALA A 311 -16.69 1.24 10.74
C ALA A 311 -15.32 0.95 11.38
N GLU A 312 -14.71 1.96 12.01
CA GLU A 312 -13.49 1.84 12.83
C GLU A 312 -12.30 1.10 12.15
N TRP A 313 -12.17 1.21 10.81
CA TRP A 313 -11.14 0.48 10.04
C TRP A 313 -9.68 0.69 10.49
N GLN A 314 -9.40 1.80 11.18
CA GLN A 314 -8.07 2.17 11.70
C GLN A 314 -8.01 2.22 13.24
N ALA A 315 -9.06 1.79 13.96
CA ALA A 315 -9.08 1.87 15.41
C ALA A 315 -8.17 0.78 16.04
N SER A 316 -7.17 1.11 16.86
CA SER A 316 -6.66 2.44 17.24
C SER A 316 -5.19 2.33 17.67
N PRO A 317 -4.33 3.35 17.47
CA PRO A 317 -2.97 3.34 18.02
C PRO A 317 -2.90 3.26 19.57
N ALA A 318 -4.03 3.36 20.28
CA ALA A 318 -4.13 3.07 21.70
C ALA A 318 -3.95 1.57 22.04
N SER A 319 -4.21 0.65 21.10
CA SER A 319 -3.69 -0.72 21.15
C SER A 319 -2.34 -0.74 20.45
N SER A 320 -1.25 -0.84 21.23
CA SER A 320 0.13 -0.86 20.74
C SER A 320 0.54 -2.18 20.05
N GLU A 321 -0.45 -2.91 19.53
CA GLU A 321 -0.29 -4.18 18.83
C GLU A 321 -0.38 -3.88 17.33
N ARG A 322 0.76 -3.96 16.64
CA ARG A 322 0.78 -3.92 15.17
C ARG A 322 -0.06 -5.09 14.64
N ALA A 323 -0.67 -4.92 13.46
CA ALA A 323 -1.40 -6.00 12.83
C ALA A 323 -0.48 -7.22 12.62
N GLU A 324 -0.87 -8.39 13.15
CA GLU A 324 -0.06 -9.61 13.06
C GLU A 324 -0.14 -10.23 11.66
N HIS A 325 0.65 -9.68 10.74
CA HIS A 325 0.84 -10.23 9.40
C HIS A 325 1.90 -11.34 9.39
N SER A 326 1.65 -12.39 8.62
CA SER A 326 2.70 -13.35 8.25
C SER A 326 3.67 -12.77 7.20
N GLU A 327 4.85 -13.36 7.09
CA GLU A 327 5.89 -12.97 6.12
C GLU A 327 5.37 -12.89 4.67
N LEU A 328 4.48 -13.81 4.27
CA LEU A 328 3.84 -13.82 2.95
C LEU A 328 2.80 -12.71 2.77
N GLN A 329 2.11 -12.29 3.84
CA GLN A 329 1.20 -11.14 3.80
C GLN A 329 1.97 -9.82 3.72
N LEU A 330 3.04 -9.67 4.50
CA LEU A 330 3.96 -8.53 4.40
C LEU A 330 4.57 -8.45 3.00
N ALA A 331 5.03 -9.58 2.45
CA ALA A 331 5.55 -9.65 1.07
C ALA A 331 4.49 -9.23 0.03
N GLU A 332 3.24 -9.67 0.15
CA GLU A 332 2.18 -9.26 -0.77
C GLU A 332 1.87 -7.77 -0.66
N ARG A 333 1.71 -7.22 0.55
CA ARG A 333 1.48 -5.80 0.79
C ARG A 333 2.64 -4.97 0.25
N LEU A 334 3.88 -5.37 0.55
CA LEU A 334 5.10 -4.73 0.03
C LEU A 334 5.20 -4.78 -1.50
N SER A 335 4.70 -5.84 -2.15
CA SER A 335 4.68 -5.99 -3.61
C SER A 335 3.77 -4.98 -4.33
N PHE A 336 2.85 -4.33 -3.62
CA PHE A 336 2.09 -3.18 -4.13
C PHE A 336 2.69 -1.86 -3.64
N ALA A 337 3.09 -1.78 -2.38
CA ALA A 337 3.64 -0.56 -1.78
C ALA A 337 4.95 -0.08 -2.44
N CYS A 338 5.74 -0.98 -3.03
CA CYS A 338 6.94 -0.61 -3.78
C CYS A 338 6.67 0.08 -5.14
N LEU A 339 5.42 0.06 -5.63
CA LEU A 339 5.00 0.58 -6.93
C LEU A 339 4.39 2.00 -6.84
N GLN A 340 4.92 2.83 -5.93
CA GLN A 340 4.61 4.26 -5.87
C GLN A 340 5.43 5.08 -6.86
N VAL A 341 4.96 6.31 -7.12
CA VAL A 341 5.72 7.27 -7.93
C VAL A 341 7.00 7.64 -7.17
N ALA A 342 8.15 7.58 -7.84
CA ALA A 342 9.40 8.05 -7.26
C ALA A 342 9.58 9.56 -7.52
N PRO A 343 10.10 10.34 -6.55
CA PRO A 343 10.31 11.77 -6.72
C PRO A 343 11.19 12.11 -7.92
N SER A 344 10.79 13.16 -8.68
CA SER A 344 11.45 13.56 -9.93
C SER A 344 11.48 12.47 -11.02
N SER A 345 10.47 11.58 -11.08
CA SER A 345 10.27 10.66 -12.20
C SER A 345 10.11 11.43 -13.52
N THR A 346 10.65 10.88 -14.61
CA THR A 346 10.39 11.41 -15.96
C THR A 346 9.05 10.91 -16.50
N GLU A 347 8.53 11.55 -17.55
CA GLU A 347 7.32 11.09 -18.25
C GLU A 347 7.47 9.66 -18.83
N GLY A 348 8.69 9.21 -19.13
CA GLY A 348 8.97 7.83 -19.50
C GLY A 348 8.79 6.87 -18.32
N ASP A 349 9.33 7.23 -17.15
CA ASP A 349 9.23 6.45 -15.93
C ASP A 349 7.78 6.34 -15.44
N LEU A 350 6.99 7.42 -15.60
CA LEU A 350 5.55 7.41 -15.28
C LEU A 350 4.77 6.45 -16.19
N ARG A 351 5.01 6.44 -17.51
CA ARG A 351 4.37 5.47 -18.43
C ARG A 351 4.75 4.03 -18.07
N ARG A 352 6.02 3.77 -17.75
CA ARG A 352 6.49 2.45 -17.27
C ARG A 352 5.79 2.04 -15.98
N LEU A 353 5.66 2.95 -15.02
CA LEU A 353 5.00 2.70 -13.74
C LEU A 353 3.51 2.38 -13.93
N VAL A 354 2.80 3.10 -14.80
CA VAL A 354 1.40 2.79 -15.18
C VAL A 354 1.26 1.37 -15.75
N SER A 355 2.18 0.95 -16.62
CA SER A 355 2.22 -0.43 -17.13
C SER A 355 2.43 -1.43 -15.98
N CYS A 356 3.44 -1.22 -15.13
CA CYS A 356 3.73 -2.10 -14.00
C CYS A 356 2.59 -2.20 -12.99
N ARG A 357 1.85 -1.11 -12.76
CA ARG A 357 0.65 -1.09 -11.91
C ARG A 357 -0.51 -1.91 -12.50
N ASN A 358 -0.74 -1.80 -13.80
CA ASN A 358 -1.74 -2.63 -14.49
C ASN A 358 -1.37 -4.13 -14.42
N VAL A 359 -0.10 -4.47 -14.67
CA VAL A 359 0.41 -5.85 -14.52
C VAL A 359 0.28 -6.35 -13.08
N ALA A 360 0.59 -5.52 -12.08
CA ALA A 360 0.45 -5.87 -10.66
C ALA A 360 -1.00 -6.04 -10.20
N MET A 361 -1.95 -5.27 -10.75
CA MET A 361 -3.38 -5.46 -10.46
C MET A 361 -3.92 -6.78 -10.98
N SER A 362 -3.43 -7.25 -12.14
CA SER A 362 -3.93 -8.46 -12.78
C SER A 362 -3.87 -9.71 -11.88
N THR A 363 -4.86 -10.59 -12.04
CA THR A 363 -4.88 -11.92 -11.42
C THR A 363 -4.00 -12.95 -12.14
N SER A 364 -3.43 -12.62 -13.31
CA SER A 364 -2.47 -13.46 -14.03
C SER A 364 -1.10 -13.56 -13.37
N HIS A 365 -0.71 -12.58 -12.54
CA HIS A 365 0.64 -12.47 -11.98
C HIS A 365 0.68 -12.75 -10.48
N GLY A 366 1.59 -13.64 -10.08
CA GLY A 366 1.77 -14.07 -8.71
C GLY A 366 2.51 -13.04 -7.84
N LEU A 367 2.65 -13.37 -6.55
CA LEU A 367 3.48 -12.58 -5.62
C LEU A 367 4.90 -12.36 -6.16
N MET A 368 5.53 -13.43 -6.65
CA MET A 368 6.90 -13.45 -7.15
C MET A 368 7.11 -12.49 -8.34
N ASP A 369 6.13 -12.41 -9.23
CA ASP A 369 6.15 -11.54 -10.40
C ASP A 369 6.13 -10.07 -9.98
N ARG A 370 5.26 -9.70 -9.04
CA ARG A 370 5.14 -8.34 -8.51
C ARG A 370 6.36 -7.91 -7.70
N LEU A 371 6.93 -8.79 -6.87
CA LEU A 371 8.18 -8.52 -6.16
C LEU A 371 9.34 -8.25 -7.13
N LYS A 372 9.38 -8.93 -8.29
CA LYS A 372 10.40 -8.69 -9.32
C LYS A 372 10.20 -7.41 -10.10
N LEU A 373 8.96 -7.06 -10.43
CA LEU A 373 8.60 -5.74 -10.97
C LEU A 373 9.03 -4.62 -10.02
N GLY A 374 8.74 -4.77 -8.73
CA GLY A 374 9.21 -3.87 -7.66
C GLY A 374 10.73 -3.77 -7.59
N GLN A 375 11.45 -4.89 -7.59
CA GLN A 375 12.92 -4.90 -7.63
C GLN A 375 13.48 -4.14 -8.84
N ILE A 376 12.96 -4.38 -10.04
CA ILE A 376 13.43 -3.73 -11.28
C ILE A 376 13.23 -2.22 -11.19
N LEU A 377 12.01 -1.76 -10.86
CA LEU A 377 11.69 -0.34 -10.76
C LEU A 377 12.49 0.36 -9.67
N LEU A 378 12.56 -0.20 -8.45
CA LEU A 378 13.29 0.42 -7.35
C LEU A 378 14.80 0.54 -7.64
N ASP A 379 15.39 -0.43 -8.34
CA ASP A 379 16.82 -0.33 -8.68
C ASP A 379 17.09 0.64 -9.85
N GLU A 380 16.17 0.79 -10.82
CA GLU A 380 16.23 1.90 -11.78
C GLU A 380 16.13 3.26 -11.07
N GLN A 381 15.15 3.42 -10.17
CA GLN A 381 14.93 4.68 -9.43
C GLN A 381 16.09 5.04 -8.50
N ARG A 382 16.68 4.06 -7.79
CA ARG A 382 17.91 4.27 -6.99
C ARG A 382 19.08 4.73 -7.84
N ARG A 383 19.27 4.16 -9.04
CA ARG A 383 20.34 4.57 -9.96
C ARG A 383 20.11 6.02 -10.44
N ALA A 384 18.87 6.37 -10.80
CA ALA A 384 18.49 7.72 -11.22
C ALA A 384 18.68 8.76 -10.09
N LEU A 385 18.23 8.47 -8.87
CA LEU A 385 18.38 9.36 -7.71
C LEU A 385 19.84 9.50 -7.28
N ARG A 386 20.63 8.42 -7.25
CA ARG A 386 22.08 8.48 -6.98
C ARG A 386 22.81 9.34 -8.01
N ALA A 387 22.43 9.25 -9.30
CA ALA A 387 23.00 10.11 -10.34
C ALA A 387 22.64 11.60 -10.14
N LYS A 388 21.38 11.91 -9.78
CA LYS A 388 20.93 13.28 -9.45
C LYS A 388 21.67 13.85 -8.24
N VAL A 389 21.84 13.07 -7.16
CA VAL A 389 22.62 13.46 -5.97
C VAL A 389 24.09 13.72 -6.35
N ALA A 390 24.71 12.83 -7.14
CA ALA A 390 26.09 13.00 -7.59
C ALA A 390 26.25 14.28 -8.42
N LEU A 391 25.37 14.55 -9.38
CA LEU A 391 25.36 15.79 -10.17
C LEU A 391 25.18 17.04 -9.29
N LYS A 392 24.24 17.02 -8.33
CA LYS A 392 24.05 18.12 -7.38
C LYS A 392 25.31 18.38 -6.56
N SER A 393 25.97 17.32 -6.07
CA SER A 393 27.24 17.46 -5.32
C SER A 393 28.41 17.96 -6.17
N ALA A 394 28.43 17.68 -7.48
CA ALA A 394 29.50 18.07 -8.39
C ALA A 394 29.35 19.50 -8.94
N PHE A 395 28.13 20.03 -9.02
CA PHE A 395 27.84 21.34 -9.61
C PHE A 395 27.27 22.39 -8.63
N GLY A 396 26.70 21.97 -7.50
CA GLY A 396 26.20 22.87 -6.45
C GLY A 396 27.25 23.26 -5.40
N GLY A 397 28.42 22.61 -5.40
CA GLY A 397 29.49 22.83 -4.42
C GLY A 397 30.64 23.67 -4.97
N GLY A 398 30.39 24.95 -5.31
CA GLY A 398 31.43 25.81 -5.86
C GLY A 398 31.12 27.31 -5.73
N PRO A 399 31.75 28.05 -4.79
CA PRO A 399 31.80 29.50 -4.92
C PRO A 399 32.57 29.86 -6.18
N ILE A 400 32.06 30.78 -6.99
CA ILE A 400 32.86 31.43 -8.02
C ILE A 400 33.85 32.34 -7.30
N SER A 401 35.03 31.80 -6.98
CA SER A 401 36.17 32.60 -6.58
C SER A 401 36.59 33.43 -7.79
N GLY A 402 36.07 34.66 -7.87
CA GLY A 402 36.66 35.67 -8.72
C GLY A 402 38.08 35.93 -8.24
N GLU A 403 39.07 35.43 -8.97
CA GLU A 403 40.45 35.87 -8.80
C GLU A 403 40.53 37.33 -9.23
N ASP A 404 40.73 38.23 -8.27
CA ASP A 404 40.90 39.66 -8.53
C ASP A 404 42.11 39.87 -9.46
N MET A 405 41.84 40.38 -10.66
CA MET A 405 42.84 40.77 -11.65
C MET A 405 43.52 42.10 -11.27
N ASP A 406 44.34 42.08 -10.21
CA ASP A 406 45.33 43.11 -9.93
C ASP A 406 46.67 42.73 -10.61
N GLY A 407 46.97 43.35 -11.75
CA GLY A 407 48.18 43.09 -12.55
C GLY A 407 48.34 43.96 -13.80
#